data_AF-A0A538GDD1-F1
#
_entry.id   AF-A0A538GDD1-F1
#
_cell.length_a   1.000
_cell.length_b   1.000
_cell.length_c   1.000
_cell.angle_alpha   90.00
_cell.angle_beta   90.00
_cell.angle_gamma   90.00
#
_symmetry.space_group_name_H-M   'P 1'
#
loop_
_entity.id
_entity.type
_entity.pdbx_description
1 polymer ?
#
loop_
_entity_poly.entity_id
_entity_poly.type
_entity_poly.pdbx_seq_one_letter_code
_entity_poly.pdbx_strand_id
1 'polypeptide(L)'
;MRGVGRFGPLRERQFRLLWFARTGSAFGDSLIPVALIWAVSHDLGAGATGVGLVLACYWIGGAAVTLAGGVWADRLPRRAVMIGADLVRLGTQATTAVLLFAGTAHVWQLAVLQG
;
A
#
# COMPACT_ATOMS: atom_id res chain seq x y z
N MET A 1 4.37 27.35 26.17
CA MET A 1 3.77 26.70 24.99
C MET A 1 3.74 27.73 23.85
N ARG A 2 4.62 27.62 22.85
CA ARG A 2 4.73 28.62 21.77
C ARG A 2 3.59 28.41 20.77
N GLY A 3 2.86 29.48 20.47
CA GLY A 3 1.70 29.48 19.57
C GLY A 3 2.04 28.90 18.21
N VAL A 4 1.33 27.85 17.84
CA VAL A 4 1.35 27.28 16.49
C VAL A 4 0.77 28.35 15.58
N GLY A 5 1.61 29.07 14.82
CA GLY A 5 1.13 30.00 13.80
C GLY A 5 0.18 29.28 12.82
N ARG A 6 -0.63 30.01 12.06
CA ARG A 6 -1.70 29.48 11.17
C ARG A 6 -1.29 28.32 10.23
N PHE A 7 0.01 28.08 10.02
CA PHE A 7 0.58 26.98 9.23
C PHE A 7 1.41 25.95 10.02
N GLY A 8 1.52 26.10 11.35
CA GLY A 8 2.08 25.15 12.30
C GLY A 8 3.25 24.27 11.81
N PRO A 9 3.21 22.94 12.04
CA PRO A 9 4.27 22.02 11.63
C PRO A 9 4.46 21.89 10.11
N LEU A 10 3.51 22.34 9.28
CA LEU A 10 3.64 22.34 7.81
C LEU A 10 4.64 23.38 7.28
N ARG A 11 5.12 24.30 8.12
CA ARG A 11 6.24 25.19 7.78
C ARG A 11 7.55 24.42 7.63
N GLU A 12 7.74 23.35 8.40
CA GLU A 12 8.94 22.53 8.31
C GLU A 12 8.97 21.72 7.02
N ARG A 13 10.00 21.92 6.20
CA ARG A 13 10.09 21.30 4.85
C ARG A 13 10.03 19.77 4.93
N GLN A 14 10.74 19.18 5.89
CA GLN A 14 10.78 17.73 6.05
C GLN A 14 9.41 17.17 6.45
N PHE A 15 8.73 17.84 7.40
CA PHE A 15 7.37 17.45 7.81
C PHE A 15 6.38 17.59 6.66
N ARG A 16 6.44 18.69 5.91
CA ARG A 16 5.55 18.93 4.77
C ARG A 16 5.70 17.86 3.70
N LEU A 17 6.93 17.50 3.33
CA LEU A 17 7.19 16.44 2.35
C LEU A 17 6.65 15.09 2.84
N LEU A 18 6.93 14.73 4.10
CA LEU A 18 6.43 13.50 4.69
C LEU A 18 4.89 13.47 4.72
N TRP A 19 4.26 14.58 5.09
CA TRP A 19 2.81 14.69 5.18
C TRP A 19 2.16 14.47 3.82
N PHE A 20 2.61 15.17 2.78
CA PHE A 20 2.07 14.98 1.42
C PHE A 20 2.30 13.57 0.90
N ALA A 21 3.50 13.01 1.08
CA ALA A 21 3.80 11.65 0.68
C ALA A 21 2.89 10.65 1.40
N ARG A 22 2.77 10.74 2.74
CA ARG A 22 1.96 9.82 3.55
C ARG A 22 0.48 9.93 3.24
N THR A 23 -0.04 11.14 3.06
CA THR A 23 -1.45 11.37 2.75
C THR A 23 -1.78 10.87 1.35
N GLY A 24 -0.95 11.17 0.35
CA GLY A 24 -1.11 10.65 -1.01
C GLY A 24 -1.06 9.13 -1.04
N SER A 25 -0.10 8.54 -0.32
CA SER A 25 0.04 7.10 -0.18
C SER A 25 -1.20 6.45 0.46
N ALA A 26 -1.70 7.00 1.58
CA ALA A 26 -2.87 6.48 2.27
C ALA A 26 -4.16 6.63 1.43
N PHE A 27 -4.25 7.71 0.66
CA PHE A 27 -5.35 7.89 -0.28
C PHE A 27 -5.33 6.80 -1.37
N GLY A 28 -4.17 6.54 -1.97
CA GLY A 28 -3.99 5.46 -2.93
C GLY A 28 -4.32 4.08 -2.33
N ASP A 29 -3.84 3.80 -1.11
CA ASP A 29 -4.08 2.53 -0.42
C ASP A 29 -5.58 2.26 -0.19
N SER A 30 -6.35 3.34 0.01
CA SER A 30 -7.80 3.24 0.19
C SER A 30 -8.53 2.81 -1.09
N LEU A 31 -7.93 3.01 -2.26
CA LEU A 31 -8.50 2.63 -3.55
C LEU A 31 -8.15 1.19 -3.96
N ILE A 32 -7.06 0.62 -3.42
CA ILE A 32 -6.59 -0.73 -3.78
C ILE A 32 -7.70 -1.78 -3.64
N PRO A 33 -8.46 -1.88 -2.54
CA PRO A 33 -9.51 -2.89 -2.40
C PRO A 33 -10.60 -2.75 -3.47
N VAL A 34 -10.97 -1.51 -3.81
CA VAL A 34 -11.98 -1.23 -4.85
C VAL A 34 -11.48 -1.70 -6.21
N ALA A 35 -10.22 -1.40 -6.54
CA ALA A 35 -9.59 -1.84 -7.77
C ALA A 35 -9.49 -3.37 -7.86
N LEU A 36 -9.12 -4.04 -6.76
CA LEU A 36 -9.02 -5.50 -6.70
C LEU A 36 -10.39 -6.17 -6.86
N ILE A 37 -11.44 -5.63 -6.22
CA ILE A 37 -12.81 -6.13 -6.39
C ILE A 37 -13.21 -6.03 -7.86
N TRP A 38 -13.00 -4.86 -8.48
CA TRP A 38 -13.34 -4.64 -9.88
C TRP A 38 -12.56 -5.57 -10.82
N ALA A 39 -11.23 -5.61 -10.68
CA ALA A 39 -10.37 -6.46 -11.51
C ALA A 39 -10.73 -7.95 -11.39
N VAL A 40 -10.89 -8.46 -10.16
CA VAL A 40 -11.13 -9.89 -9.94
C VAL A 40 -12.54 -10.30 -10.37
N SER A 41 -13.53 -9.42 -10.18
CA SER A 41 -14.92 -9.73 -10.57
C SER A 41 -15.18 -9.55 -12.06
N HIS A 42 -14.61 -8.50 -12.68
CA HIS A 42 -14.92 -8.11 -14.05
C HIS A 42 -13.92 -8.65 -15.06
N ASP A 43 -12.62 -8.47 -14.82
CA ASP A 43 -11.58 -8.86 -15.78
C ASP A 43 -11.23 -10.35 -15.68
N LEU A 44 -11.19 -10.89 -14.46
CA LEU A 44 -10.81 -12.29 -14.21
C LEU A 44 -12.00 -13.25 -14.10
N GLY A 45 -13.22 -12.74 -13.97
CA GLY A 45 -14.44 -13.55 -13.86
C GLY A 45 -14.48 -14.52 -12.67
N ALA A 46 -13.67 -14.29 -11.62
CA ALA A 46 -13.47 -15.25 -10.53
C ALA A 46 -14.56 -15.21 -9.43
N GLY A 47 -15.61 -14.41 -9.64
CA GLY A 47 -16.76 -14.32 -8.74
C GLY A 47 -16.42 -13.82 -7.32
N ALA A 48 -17.39 -13.93 -6.41
CA ALA A 48 -17.27 -13.41 -5.05
C ALA A 48 -16.20 -14.14 -4.21
N THR A 49 -15.96 -15.42 -4.47
CA THR A 49 -14.94 -16.22 -3.78
C THR A 49 -13.53 -15.77 -4.13
N GLY A 50 -13.24 -15.50 -5.41
CA GLY A 50 -11.95 -14.97 -5.84
C GLY A 50 -11.65 -13.60 -5.23
N VAL A 51 -12.63 -12.70 -5.23
CA VAL A 51 -12.52 -11.37 -4.61
C VAL A 51 -12.23 -11.50 -3.11
N GLY A 52 -12.99 -12.34 -2.40
CA GLY A 52 -12.83 -12.56 -0.97
C GLY A 52 -11.44 -13.10 -0.61
N LEU A 53 -10.90 -14.02 -1.43
CA LEU A 53 -9.58 -14.59 -1.22
C LEU A 53 -8.47 -13.54 -1.38
N VAL A 54 -8.50 -12.74 -2.45
CA VAL A 54 -7.49 -11.70 -2.70
C VAL A 54 -7.53 -10.62 -1.61
N LEU A 55 -8.72 -10.20 -1.19
CA LEU A 55 -8.85 -9.23 -0.09
C LEU A 55 -8.39 -9.81 1.24
N ALA A 56 -8.66 -11.09 1.52
CA ALA A 56 -8.17 -11.74 2.73
C ALA A 56 -6.64 -11.77 2.75
N CYS A 57 -5.99 -12.13 1.63
CA CYS A 57 -4.54 -12.05 1.49
C CYS A 57 -4.03 -10.62 1.72
N TYR A 58 -4.68 -9.61 1.14
CA TYR A 58 -4.29 -8.20 1.32
C TYR A 58 -4.26 -7.77 2.79
N TRP A 59 -5.33 -8.05 3.54
CA TRP A 59 -5.40 -7.66 4.94
C TRP A 59 -4.49 -8.50 5.85
N ILE A 60 -4.45 -9.82 5.64
CA ILE A 60 -3.64 -10.73 6.46
C ILE A 60 -2.15 -10.48 6.23
N GLY A 61 -1.74 -10.34 4.97
CA GLY A 61 -0.37 -10.06 4.59
C GLY A 61 0.09 -8.70 5.10
N GLY A 62 -0.72 -7.65 4.91
CA GLY A 62 -0.48 -6.34 5.49
C GLY A 62 -0.32 -6.36 7.02
N ALA A 63 -1.16 -7.12 7.73
CA ALA A 63 -1.04 -7.30 9.17
C ALA A 63 0.24 -8.04 9.55
N ALA A 64 0.56 -9.14 8.87
CA ALA A 64 1.77 -9.93 9.11
C ALA A 64 3.06 -9.11 8.89
N VAL A 65 3.12 -8.36 7.78
CA VAL A 65 4.24 -7.47 7.47
C VAL A 65 4.33 -6.33 8.46
N THR A 66 3.20 -5.77 8.92
CA THR A 66 3.22 -4.71 9.95
C THR A 66 3.77 -5.23 11.28
N LEU A 67 3.33 -6.42 11.70
CA LEU A 67 3.82 -7.07 12.92
C LEU A 67 5.31 -7.38 12.83
N ALA A 68 5.76 -7.99 11.73
CA ALA A 68 7.17 -8.29 11.51
C ALA A 68 8.01 -7.01 11.35
N GLY A 69 7.50 -6.04 10.60
CA GLY A 69 8.14 -4.77 10.30
C GLY A 69 8.35 -3.88 11.53
N GLY A 70 7.51 -4.02 12.56
CA GLY A 70 7.69 -3.32 13.85
C GLY A 70 9.04 -3.62 14.49
N VAL A 71 9.47 -4.89 14.48
CA VAL A 71 10.77 -5.31 15.03
C VAL A 71 11.94 -4.63 14.32
N TRP A 72 11.84 -4.50 13.00
CA TRP A 72 12.87 -3.84 12.19
C TRP A 72 12.83 -2.32 12.32
N ALA A 73 11.63 -1.74 12.47
CA ALA A 73 11.44 -0.30 12.68
C ALA A 73 12.08 0.20 13.98
N ASP A 74 12.16 -0.67 15.00
CA ASP A 74 12.80 -0.34 16.28
C ASP A 74 14.34 -0.46 16.22
N ARG A 75 14.88 -1.28 15.31
CA ARG A 75 16.31 -1.60 15.25
C ARG A 75 17.07 -0.82 14.17
N LEU A 76 16.39 -0.36 13.13
CA LEU A 76 16.98 0.30 11.98
C LEU A 76 16.66 1.79 11.95
N PRO A 77 17.47 2.62 11.27
CA PRO A 77 17.16 4.03 11.09
C PRO A 77 15.82 4.18 10.36
N ARG A 78 14.86 4.86 11.01
CA ARG A 78 13.47 5.02 10.55
C ARG A 78 13.33 5.44 9.08
N ARG A 79 14.23 6.31 8.60
CA ARG A 79 14.22 6.78 7.21
C ARG A 79 14.53 5.66 6.21
N ALA A 80 15.45 4.76 6.53
CA ALA A 80 15.80 3.64 5.64
C ALA A 80 14.65 2.63 5.54
N VAL A 81 14.02 2.32 6.68
CA VAL A 81 12.85 1.42 6.73
C VAL A 81 11.69 1.98 5.91
N MET A 82 11.40 3.28 6.04
CA MET A 82 10.37 3.94 5.25
C MET A 82 10.65 3.89 3.75
N ILE A 83 11.86 4.25 3.33
CA ILE A 83 12.23 4.24 1.90
C ILE A 83 12.17 2.82 1.34
N GLY A 84 12.68 1.82 2.09
CA GLY A 84 12.63 0.42 1.67
C GLY A 84 11.19 -0.08 1.49
N ALA A 85 10.31 0.21 2.45
CA ALA A 85 8.90 -0.15 2.37
C ALA A 85 8.20 0.53 1.19
N ASP A 86 8.44 1.83 0.97
CA ASP A 86 7.87 2.57 -0.14
C ASP A 86 8.36 2.04 -1.51
N LEU A 87 9.62 1.61 -1.62
CA LEU A 87 10.16 1.00 -2.83
C LEU A 87 9.53 -0.37 -3.12
N VAL A 88 9.40 -1.24 -2.10
CA VAL A 88 8.73 -2.54 -2.24
C VAL A 88 7.29 -2.34 -2.69
N ARG A 89 6.57 -1.42 -2.03
CA ARG A 89 5.19 -1.07 -2.37
C ARG A 89 5.06 -0.56 -3.79
N LEU A 90 5.96 0.32 -4.23
CA LEU A 90 5.97 0.81 -5.61
C LEU A 90 6.17 -0.34 -6.59
N GLY A 91 7.08 -1.28 -6.28
CA GLY A 91 7.31 -2.48 -7.08
C GLY A 91 6.08 -3.38 -7.20
N THR A 92 5.43 -3.71 -6.09
CA THR A 92 4.25 -4.59 -6.11
C THR A 92 3.07 -3.95 -6.84
N GLN A 93 2.79 -2.67 -6.57
CA GLN A 93 1.69 -1.95 -7.23
C GLN A 93 1.94 -1.73 -8.72
N ALA A 94 3.17 -1.37 -9.12
CA ALA A 94 3.53 -1.25 -10.54
C ALA A 94 3.39 -2.60 -11.26
N THR A 95 3.80 -3.70 -10.62
CA THR A 95 3.66 -5.05 -11.19
C THR A 95 2.20 -5.43 -11.35
N THR A 96 1.37 -5.20 -10.33
CA THR A 96 -0.09 -5.42 -10.43
C THR A 96 -0.70 -4.60 -11.56
N ALA A 97 -0.38 -3.32 -11.66
CA ALA A 97 -0.88 -2.47 -12.74
C ALA A 97 -0.50 -3.01 -14.12
N VAL A 98 0.77 -3.37 -14.32
CA VAL A 98 1.26 -3.94 -15.59
C VAL A 98 0.54 -5.24 -15.93
N LEU A 99 0.35 -6.16 -14.98
CA LEU A 99 -0.35 -7.42 -15.21
C LEU A 99 -1.81 -7.22 -15.63
N LEU A 100 -2.50 -6.28 -14.97
CA LEU A 100 -3.88 -5.94 -15.30
C LEU A 100 -3.98 -5.29 -16.68
N PHE A 101 -3.15 -4.29 -16.98
CA PHE A 101 -3.16 -3.63 -18.29
C PHE A 101 -2.73 -4.56 -19.44
N ALA A 102 -1.86 -5.54 -19.18
CA ALA A 102 -1.46 -6.54 -20.17
C ALA A 102 -2.52 -7.64 -20.37
N GLY A 103 -3.55 -7.71 -19.52
CA GLY A 103 -4.58 -8.75 -19.57
C GLY A 103 -4.08 -10.16 -19.21
N THR A 104 -2.89 -10.28 -18.62
CA THR A 104 -2.28 -11.57 -18.23
C THR A 104 -2.38 -11.85 -16.73
N ALA A 105 -3.07 -10.98 -15.99
CA ALA A 105 -3.28 -11.14 -14.56
C ALA A 105 -4.04 -12.44 -14.25
N HIS A 106 -3.61 -13.12 -13.18
CA HIS A 106 -4.29 -14.25 -12.58
C HIS A 106 -4.57 -13.98 -11.10
N VAL A 107 -5.64 -14.58 -10.55
CA VAL A 107 -6.06 -14.38 -9.15
C VAL A 107 -4.92 -14.67 -8.15
N TRP A 108 -4.14 -15.72 -8.38
CA TRP A 108 -3.03 -16.08 -7.49
C TRP A 108 -1.89 -15.04 -7.52
N GLN A 109 -1.64 -14.39 -8.67
CA GLN A 109 -0.63 -13.33 -8.78
C GLN A 109 -1.06 -12.11 -7.97
N LEU A 110 -2.35 -11.75 -8.05
CA LEU A 110 -2.90 -10.65 -7.25
C LEU A 110 -2.88 -11.01 -5.76
N ALA A 111 -3.22 -12.24 -5.39
CA ALA A 111 -3.15 -12.68 -3.99
C ALA A 111 -1.73 -12.59 -3.41
N VAL A 112 -0.70 -12.98 -4.18
CA VAL A 112 0.70 -12.92 -3.76
C VAL A 112 1.25 -11.49 -3.74
N LEU A 113 0.88 -10.65 -4.72
CA LEU A 113 1.39 -9.28 -4.80
C LEU A 113 0.76 -8.33 -3.77
N GLN A 114 -0.44 -8.66 -3.31
CA GLN A 114 -1.21 -7.81 -2.41
C GLN A 114 -1.12 -8.26 -0.94
N GLY A 115 -0.68 -9.50 -0.65
CA GLY A 115 -0.40 -9.96 0.71
C GLY A 115 1.03 -9.68 1.15
#